data_AF-A0ABD0RSD7-F1
#
_entry.id   AF-A0ABD0RSD7-F1
#
_cell.length_a   1.000
_cell.length_b   1.000
_cell.length_c   1.000
_cell.angle_alpha   90.00
_cell.angle_beta   90.00
_cell.angle_gamma   90.00
#
_symmetry.space_group_name_H-M   'P 1'
#
loop_
_entity.id
_entity.type
_entity.pdbx_description
1 polymer ?
#
loop_
_entity_poly.entity_id
_entity_poly.type
_entity_poly.pdbx_seq_one_letter_code
_entity_poly.pdbx_strand_id
1 'polypeptide(L)' 'TECSRNFTEPHGVIQTPGFPDKYPNNLECTFIIFAPKMAEIVLDFQSFDMEPDTTAPAGAICRFDYLEIWDGYPT' A
#
# COMPACT_ATOMS: atom_id res chain seq x y z
N THR A 1 10.51 3.33 -11.72
CA THR A 1 10.98 3.82 -10.41
C THR A 1 10.77 2.70 -9.43
N GLU A 2 11.83 2.25 -8.75
CA GLU A 2 11.70 1.19 -7.73
C GLU A 2 11.11 1.81 -6.46
N CYS A 3 9.95 1.31 -6.02
CA CYS A 3 9.27 1.75 -4.79
C CYS A 3 9.09 0.62 -3.76
N SER A 4 9.26 -0.63 -4.17
CA SER A 4 9.11 -1.79 -3.30
C SER A 4 10.13 -1.78 -2.17
N ARG A 5 9.70 -2.10 -0.95
CA ARG A 5 10.59 -2.05 0.23
C ARG A 5 10.19 -3.06 1.31
N ASN A 6 11.21 -3.61 1.96
CA ASN A 6 11.03 -4.44 3.15
C ASN A 6 11.21 -3.61 4.41
N PHE A 7 10.37 -3.88 5.41
CA PHE A 7 10.39 -3.24 6.72
C PHE A 7 10.64 -4.30 7.78
N THR A 8 11.68 -4.10 8.57
CA THR A 8 12.07 -4.99 9.69
C THR A 8 12.19 -4.24 11.01
N GLU A 9 12.10 -2.91 10.96
CA GLU A 9 12.20 -2.06 12.15
C GLU A 9 10.93 -2.16 13.00
N PRO A 10 11.02 -2.02 14.34
CA PRO A 10 9.85 -2.10 15.22
C PRO A 10 8.78 -1.04 14.95
N HIS A 11 9.18 0.09 14.36
CA HIS A 11 8.30 1.19 13.99
C HIS A 11 8.78 1.80 12.67
N GLY A 12 7.86 2.34 11.88
CA GLY A 12 8.19 3.00 10.63
C GLY A 12 6.99 3.66 9.98
N VAL A 13 7.25 4.38 8.89
CA VAL A 13 6.22 5.01 8.06
C VAL A 13 6.36 4.49 6.64
N ILE A 14 5.24 4.06 6.06
CA ILE A 14 5.12 3.68 4.65
C ILE A 14 4.44 4.85 3.94
N GLN A 15 5.02 5.31 2.83
CA GLN A 15 4.50 6.43 2.05
C GLN A 15 4.61 6.13 0.57
N THR A 16 3.68 6.69 -0.21
CA THR A 16 3.77 6.68 -1.67
C THR A 16 4.99 7.49 -2.12
N PRO A 17 5.63 7.12 -3.25
CA PRO A 17 6.65 7.96 -3.86
C PRO A 17 6.08 9.36 -4.14
N GLY A 18 6.75 10.40 -3.66
CA GLY A 18 6.33 11.79 -3.88
C GLY A 18 5.41 12.39 -2.81
N PHE A 19 4.95 11.62 -1.81
CA PHE A 19 4.17 12.17 -0.69
C PHE A 19 4.89 13.39 -0.06
N PRO A 20 4.21 14.52 0.23
CA PRO A 20 2.75 14.71 0.26
C PRO A 20 2.10 15.08 -1.09
N ASP A 21 2.87 15.16 -2.18
CA ASP A 21 2.33 15.39 -3.51
C ASP A 21 1.71 14.10 -4.09
N LYS A 22 1.10 14.22 -5.28
CA LYS A 22 0.49 13.07 -5.98
C LYS A 22 1.52 11.99 -6.28
N TYR A 23 1.08 10.74 -6.13
CA TYR A 23 1.88 9.59 -6.54
C TYR A 23 2.06 9.56 -8.08
N PRO A 24 3.23 9.11 -8.58
CA PRO A 24 3.44 8.86 -10.01
C PRO A 24 2.46 7.85 -10.61
N ASN A 25 2.14 8.01 -11.89
CA ASN A 25 1.33 7.03 -12.64
C ASN A 25 2.11 5.72 -12.85
N ASN A 26 1.37 4.61 -13.04
CA ASN A 26 1.90 3.28 -13.38
C ASN A 26 2.87 2.72 -12.32
N LEU A 27 2.53 2.89 -11.05
CA LEU A 27 3.28 2.29 -9.95
C LEU A 27 2.77 0.89 -9.64
N GLU A 28 3.71 -0.06 -9.54
CA GLU A 28 3.48 -1.37 -8.92
C GLU A 28 4.49 -1.50 -7.77
N CYS A 29 4.00 -1.25 -6.55
CA CYS A 29 4.83 -1.23 -5.35
C CYS A 29 4.44 -2.37 -4.41
N THR A 30 5.42 -3.11 -3.92
CA THR A 30 5.23 -4.12 -2.88
C THR A 30 5.97 -3.71 -1.61
N PHE A 31 5.22 -3.54 -0.52
CA PHE A 31 5.79 -3.30 0.80
C PHE A 31 5.58 -4.54 1.67
N ILE A 32 6.67 -5.11 2.20
CA ILE A 32 6.60 -6.30 3.06
C ILE A 32 7.05 -5.93 4.46
N ILE A 33 6.20 -6.15 5.45
CA ILE A 33 6.48 -5.90 6.86
C ILE A 33 6.79 -7.23 7.54
N PHE A 34 7.99 -7.35 8.10
CA PHE A 34 8.44 -8.51 8.84
C PHE A 34 8.43 -8.19 10.34
N ALA A 35 7.77 -9.06 11.12
CA ALA A 35 7.78 -9.00 12.57
C ALA A 35 8.46 -10.25 13.16
N PRO A 36 9.18 -10.13 14.28
CA PRO A 36 9.66 -11.29 15.04
C PRO A 36 8.50 -12.17 15.51
N LYS A 37 8.81 -13.43 15.88
CA LYS A 37 7.83 -14.31 16.51
C LYS A 37 7.26 -13.66 17.78
N MET A 38 5.96 -13.83 18.00
CA MET A 38 5.20 -13.29 19.13
C MET A 38 5.04 -11.76 19.14
N ALA A 39 5.42 -11.07 18.04
CA ALA A 39 5.07 -9.67 17.82
C ALA A 39 3.85 -9.57 16.90
N GLU A 40 3.08 -8.51 17.07
CA GLU A 40 1.91 -8.17 16.24
C GLU A 40 2.26 -6.96 15.35
N ILE A 41 1.86 -7.02 14.08
CA ILE A 41 1.97 -5.88 13.17
C ILE A 41 0.71 -5.04 13.32
N VAL A 42 0.88 -3.79 13.76
CA VAL A 42 -0.19 -2.79 13.79
C VAL A 42 0.03 -1.82 12.63
N LEU A 43 -0.97 -1.66 11.77
CA LEU A 43 -0.95 -0.77 10.61
C LEU A 43 -2.08 0.25 10.72
N ASP A 44 -1.75 1.53 10.75
CA ASP A 44 -2.69 2.65 10.74
C ASP A 44 -2.47 3.55 9.51
N PHE A 45 -3.57 3.94 8.86
CA PHE A 45 -3.54 4.91 7.77
C PHE A 45 -3.73 6.32 8.34
N GLN A 46 -2.70 7.15 8.25
CA GLN A 46 -2.75 8.57 8.65
C GLN A 46 -3.32 9.47 7.54
N SER A 47 -3.10 9.09 6.28
CA SER A 47 -3.62 9.75 5.09
C SER A 47 -3.80 8.70 4.00
N PHE A 48 -4.90 8.78 3.27
CA PHE A 48 -5.21 7.86 2.17
C PHE A 48 -6.03 8.59 1.12
N ASP A 49 -5.47 8.73 -0.09
CA ASP A 49 -6.10 9.36 -1.24
C ASP A 49 -5.65 8.62 -2.52
N MET A 50 -6.62 8.16 -3.31
CA MET A 50 -6.42 7.36 -4.53
C MET A 50 -7.47 7.73 -5.59
N GLU A 51 -7.17 7.46 -6.85
CA GLU A 51 -8.08 7.72 -7.96
C GLU A 51 -9.44 7.00 -7.76
N PRO A 52 -10.56 7.73 -7.69
CA PRO A 52 -11.87 7.11 -7.54
C PRO A 52 -12.35 6.50 -8.86
N ASP A 53 -12.76 5.23 -8.85
CA ASP A 53 -13.41 4.58 -10.00
C ASP A 53 -14.88 5.00 -10.10
N THR A 54 -15.11 6.22 -10.60
CA THR A 54 -16.45 6.81 -10.74
C THR A 54 -17.30 6.17 -11.84
N THR A 55 -16.72 5.30 -12.66
CA THR A 55 -17.39 4.69 -13.83
C THR A 55 -17.52 3.17 -13.71
N ALA A 56 -17.27 2.62 -12.52
CA ALA A 56 -17.29 1.19 -12.26
C ALA A 56 -18.65 0.56 -12.60
N PRO A 57 -18.71 -0.50 -13.44
CA PRO A 57 -19.90 -1.32 -13.54
C PRO A 57 -20.16 -2.05 -12.21
N ALA A 58 -21.40 -2.49 -11.99
CA ALA A 58 -21.76 -3.21 -10.78
C ALA A 58 -20.88 -4.45 -10.58
N GLY A 59 -20.23 -4.54 -9.41
CA GLY A 59 -19.32 -5.63 -9.06
C GLY A 59 -17.86 -5.42 -9.46
N ALA A 60 -17.52 -4.35 -10.19
CA ALA A 60 -16.14 -3.93 -10.34
C ALA A 60 -15.67 -3.16 -9.09
N ILE A 61 -14.47 -3.47 -8.61
CA ILE A 61 -13.87 -2.86 -7.43
C ILE A 61 -12.53 -2.26 -7.85
N CYS A 62 -12.36 -0.96 -7.59
CA CYS A 62 -11.12 -0.19 -7.76
C CYS A 62 -10.32 -0.52 -9.04
N ARG A 63 -10.91 -0.34 -10.24
CA ARG A 63 -10.25 -0.71 -11.52
C ARG A 63 -9.11 0.22 -11.94
N PHE A 64 -9.02 1.41 -11.34
CA PHE A 64 -7.95 2.37 -11.59
C PHE A 64 -6.82 2.11 -10.59
N ASP A 65 -6.76 2.90 -9.53
CA ASP A 65 -5.77 2.73 -8.48
C ASP A 65 -6.34 1.99 -7.27
N TYR A 66 -5.52 1.17 -6.65
CA TYR A 66 -5.88 0.45 -5.43
C TYR A 66 -4.65 0.17 -4.57
N LEU A 67 -4.92 -0.04 -3.29
CA LEU A 67 -3.99 -0.63 -2.34
C LEU A 67 -4.61 -1.93 -1.84
N GLU A 68 -3.85 -3.01 -1.92
CA GLU A 68 -4.25 -4.31 -1.42
C GLU A 68 -3.40 -4.70 -0.22
N ILE A 69 -4.04 -5.25 0.80
CA ILE A 69 -3.38 -5.72 2.02
C ILE A 69 -3.48 -7.25 2.05
N TRP A 70 -2.33 -7.89 2.17
CA TRP A 70 -2.19 -9.34 2.16
C TRP A 70 -1.79 -9.83 3.55
N ASP A 71 -2.42 -10.91 4.03
CA ASP A 71 -1.95 -11.65 5.20
C ASP A 71 -0.80 -12.59 4.77
N GLY A 72 0.39 -12.00 4.62
CA GLY A 72 1.59 -12.70 4.17
C GLY A 72 2.11 -12.16 2.83
N TYR A 73 2.69 -13.05 2.02
CA TYR A 73 3.19 -12.68 0.69
C TYR A 73 2.03 -12.50 -0.30
N PRO A 74 2.08 -11.49 -1.20
CA PRO A 74 1.08 -11.34 -2.24
C PRO A 74 1.09 -12.57 -3.17
N THR A 75 -0.09 -13.06 -3.54
CA THR A 75 -0.29 -14.26 -4.37
C THR A 75 -1.08 -13.96 -5.63
#